data_AF-A0A975CYQ4-F1
#
_entry.id   AF-A0A975CYQ4-F1
#
_cell.length_a   1.000
_cell.length_b   1.000
_cell.length_c   1.000
_cell.angle_alpha   90.00
_cell.angle_beta   90.00
_cell.angle_gamma   90.00
#
_symmetry.space_group_name_H-M   'P 1'
#
loop_
_entity.id
_entity.type
_entity.pdbx_description
1 polymer ?
#
loop_
_entity_poly.entity_id
_entity_poly.type
_entity_poly.pdbx_seq_one_letter_code
_entity_poly.pdbx_strand_id
1 'polypeptide(L)'
;MTDNSAPGEAWDVAQGIRELRRDGQLAHVPICIARLENALLPVDGKWLEDRLTIMWTAMGHSRDPRVSAAWLHETIRLLSDLPGDIAADAIDEAIKASERGYMPSVGAIRKIAEPMVAKRKRALARLRAVVTYTRTDPVEVKRPTPEQVADILRENGFASIVDAKAEREARANRGPARAPTREDYLAMGVPEEHLPEAMRLPVDGQHQAAAE
;
A
#
# COMPACT_ATOMS: atom_id res chain seq x y z
N MET A 1 24.07 -13.32 -5.38
CA MET A 1 22.98 -13.33 -6.39
C MET A 1 22.02 -12.21 -6.04
N THR A 2 22.17 -11.10 -6.75
CA THR A 2 21.65 -9.77 -6.43
C THR A 2 20.18 -9.62 -6.79
N ASP A 3 19.47 -8.90 -5.93
CA ASP A 3 18.29 -8.11 -6.29
C ASP A 3 18.59 -7.39 -7.61
N ASN A 4 17.64 -7.29 -8.55
CA ASN A 4 17.85 -6.44 -9.74
C ASN A 4 17.80 -4.93 -9.38
N SER A 5 17.79 -4.60 -8.09
CA SER A 5 18.11 -3.28 -7.55
C SER A 5 19.63 -3.19 -7.36
N ALA A 6 20.24 -2.07 -7.73
CA ALA A 6 21.66 -1.81 -7.49
C ALA A 6 22.03 -2.16 -6.03
N PRO A 7 23.22 -2.72 -5.76
CA PRO A 7 23.63 -3.10 -4.41
C PRO A 7 23.59 -1.87 -3.49
N GLY A 8 22.57 -1.78 -2.64
CA GLY A 8 22.41 -0.69 -1.66
C GLY A 8 21.02 -0.04 -1.60
N GLU A 9 20.16 -0.20 -2.61
CA GLU A 9 18.84 0.43 -2.58
C GLU A 9 17.79 -0.55 -1.99
N ALA A 10 17.33 -0.28 -0.78
CA ALA A 10 16.26 -1.06 -0.17
C ALA A 10 15.00 -0.91 -1.03
N TRP A 11 14.43 -2.03 -1.48
CA TRP A 11 13.18 -2.02 -2.25
C TRP A 11 12.08 -1.25 -1.52
N ASP A 12 11.49 -0.26 -2.19
CA ASP A 12 10.36 0.54 -1.70
C ASP A 12 9.08 0.24 -2.49
N VAL A 13 7.94 0.22 -1.78
CA VAL A 13 6.62 -0.07 -2.36
C VAL A 13 6.22 1.00 -3.38
N ALA A 14 6.48 2.27 -3.09
CA ALA A 14 6.11 3.36 -4.00
C ALA A 14 6.91 3.30 -5.31
N GLN A 15 8.21 2.97 -5.23
CA GLN A 15 9.03 2.68 -6.40
C GLN A 15 8.48 1.49 -7.20
N GLY A 16 8.18 0.36 -6.53
CA GLY A 16 7.62 -0.81 -7.18
C GLY A 16 6.31 -0.52 -7.93
N ILE A 17 5.43 0.32 -7.35
CA ILE A 17 4.20 0.76 -8.03
C ILE A 17 4.49 1.60 -9.26
N ARG A 18 5.42 2.56 -9.17
CA ARG A 18 5.81 3.40 -10.31
C ARG A 18 6.32 2.56 -11.47
N GLU A 19 7.19 1.58 -11.21
CA GLU A 19 7.72 0.66 -12.20
C GLU A 19 6.62 -0.22 -12.82
N LEU A 20 5.76 -0.81 -11.98
CA LEU A 20 4.64 -1.62 -12.46
C LEU A 20 3.61 -0.82 -13.29
N ARG A 21 3.40 0.46 -12.97
CA ARG A 21 2.55 1.37 -13.76
C ARG A 21 3.21 1.70 -15.10
N ARG A 22 4.50 2.04 -15.09
CA ARG A 22 5.28 2.33 -16.31
C ARG A 22 5.23 1.17 -17.30
N ASP A 23 5.35 -0.05 -16.79
CA ASP A 23 5.41 -1.27 -17.62
C ASP A 23 4.01 -1.87 -17.90
N GLY A 24 2.94 -1.20 -17.45
CA GLY A 24 1.55 -1.64 -17.65
C GLY A 24 1.17 -2.94 -16.91
N GLN A 25 1.98 -3.38 -15.95
CA GLN A 25 1.84 -4.68 -15.27
C GLN A 25 1.00 -4.62 -13.99
N LEU A 26 0.58 -3.43 -13.53
CA LEU A 26 -0.13 -3.29 -12.25
C LEU A 26 -1.39 -4.15 -12.16
N ALA A 27 -2.14 -4.29 -13.26
CA ALA A 27 -3.34 -5.11 -13.32
C ALA A 27 -3.06 -6.63 -13.22
N HIS A 28 -1.85 -7.08 -13.55
CA HIS A 28 -1.44 -8.49 -13.49
C HIS A 28 -0.96 -8.94 -12.12
N VAL A 29 -0.69 -8.00 -11.21
CA VAL A 29 -0.17 -8.29 -9.85
C VAL A 29 -0.99 -9.34 -9.10
N PRO A 30 -2.34 -9.30 -9.06
CA PRO A 30 -3.13 -10.33 -8.36
C PRO A 30 -2.94 -11.74 -8.94
N ILE A 31 -2.79 -11.85 -10.27
CA ILE A 31 -2.54 -13.13 -10.94
C ILE A 31 -1.15 -13.67 -10.56
N CYS A 32 -0.14 -12.79 -10.54
CA CYS A 32 1.21 -13.15 -10.12
C CYS A 32 1.26 -13.61 -8.65
N ILE A 33 0.50 -12.97 -7.77
CA ILE A 33 0.34 -13.39 -6.37
C ILE A 33 -0.23 -14.81 -6.31
N ALA A 34 -1.36 -15.07 -6.96
CA ALA A 34 -2.00 -16.39 -6.94
C ALA A 34 -1.08 -17.49 -7.49
N ARG A 35 -0.33 -17.19 -8.57
CA ARG A 35 0.67 -18.12 -9.13
C ARG A 35 1.81 -18.40 -8.14
N LEU A 36 2.33 -17.38 -7.47
CA LEU A 36 3.41 -17.54 -6.49
C LEU A 36 2.96 -18.26 -5.23
N GLU A 37 1.72 -18.04 -4.80
CA GLU A 37 1.10 -18.77 -3.69
C GLU A 37 0.99 -20.26 -4.02
N ASN A 38 0.48 -20.60 -5.21
CA ASN A 38 0.43 -21.99 -5.67
C ASN A 38 1.82 -22.60 -5.80
N ALA A 39 2.80 -21.86 -6.31
CA ALA A 39 4.19 -22.30 -6.40
C ALA A 39 4.91 -22.38 -5.04
N LEU A 40 4.29 -21.98 -3.94
CA LEU A 40 4.80 -22.15 -2.58
C LEU A 40 4.10 -23.28 -1.83
N LEU A 41 3.15 -23.96 -2.46
CA LEU A 41 2.50 -25.12 -1.86
C LEU A 41 3.52 -26.23 -1.63
N PRO A 42 3.40 -26.98 -0.53
CA PRO A 42 4.23 -28.14 -0.26
C PRO A 42 4.27 -29.12 -1.43
N VAL A 43 5.40 -29.79 -1.59
CA VAL A 43 5.59 -30.87 -2.55
C VAL A 43 4.56 -31.98 -2.33
N ASP A 44 4.12 -32.60 -3.42
CA ASP A 44 3.29 -33.79 -3.35
C ASP A 44 4.04 -34.94 -2.65
N GLY A 45 3.43 -35.51 -1.62
CA GLY A 45 4.07 -36.52 -0.78
C GLY A 45 4.43 -37.78 -1.56
N LYS A 46 3.58 -38.19 -2.49
CA LYS A 46 3.83 -39.38 -3.32
C LYS A 46 4.96 -39.14 -4.32
N TRP A 47 4.97 -37.99 -4.98
CA TRP A 47 6.09 -37.60 -5.85
C TRP A 47 7.42 -37.61 -5.08
N LEU A 48 7.43 -37.07 -3.85
CA LEU A 48 8.64 -37.01 -3.03
C LEU A 48 9.11 -38.42 -2.63
N GLU A 49 8.19 -39.28 -2.20
CA GLU A 49 8.48 -40.68 -1.88
C GLU A 49 9.07 -41.42 -3.08
N ASP A 50 8.43 -41.32 -4.25
CA ASP A 50 8.89 -41.98 -5.47
C ASP A 50 10.30 -41.48 -5.87
N ARG A 51 10.54 -40.16 -5.79
CA ARG A 51 11.85 -39.55 -6.10
C ARG A 51 12.95 -40.01 -5.15
N LEU A 52 12.69 -40.01 -3.84
CA LEU A 52 13.66 -40.44 -2.84
C LEU A 52 13.92 -41.94 -2.89
N THR A 53 12.93 -42.75 -3.25
CA THR A 53 13.07 -44.19 -3.46
C THR A 53 14.00 -44.48 -4.64
N ILE A 54 13.84 -43.75 -5.75
CA ILE A 54 14.75 -43.84 -6.90
C ILE A 54 16.18 -43.46 -6.49
N MET A 55 16.33 -42.35 -5.75
CA MET A 55 17.64 -41.90 -5.26
C MET A 55 18.30 -42.97 -4.35
N TRP A 56 17.55 -43.52 -3.39
CA TRP A 56 18.04 -44.62 -2.54
C TRP A 56 18.43 -45.85 -3.35
N THR A 57 17.64 -46.23 -4.34
CA THR A 57 17.94 -47.41 -5.17
C THR A 57 19.22 -47.23 -5.97
N ALA A 58 19.49 -46.01 -6.44
CA ALA A 58 20.67 -45.68 -7.22
C ALA A 58 21.94 -45.45 -6.38
N MET A 59 21.82 -44.89 -5.18
CA MET A 59 22.95 -44.36 -4.40
C MET A 59 23.03 -44.91 -2.96
N GLY A 60 22.05 -45.70 -2.54
CA GLY A 60 21.97 -46.28 -1.21
C GLY A 60 23.02 -47.38 -1.01
N HIS A 61 23.71 -47.33 0.13
CA HIS A 61 24.76 -48.28 0.47
C HIS A 61 24.23 -49.49 1.26
N SER A 62 23.10 -49.33 1.96
CA SER A 62 22.48 -50.40 2.73
C SER A 62 21.43 -51.15 1.91
N ARG A 63 21.40 -52.47 2.06
CA ARG A 63 20.37 -53.35 1.51
C ARG A 63 19.32 -53.75 2.55
N ASP A 64 19.47 -53.32 3.80
CA ASP A 64 18.49 -53.57 4.87
C ASP A 64 17.21 -52.77 4.60
N PRO A 65 16.05 -53.43 4.40
CA PRO A 65 14.78 -52.76 4.18
C PRO A 65 14.42 -51.80 5.33
N ARG A 66 14.77 -52.13 6.58
CA ARG A 66 14.45 -51.31 7.74
C ARG A 66 15.22 -49.99 7.74
N VAL A 67 16.48 -50.03 7.34
CA VAL A 67 17.32 -48.83 7.21
C VAL A 67 16.78 -47.94 6.09
N SER A 68 16.44 -48.52 4.94
CA SER A 68 15.88 -47.77 3.81
C SER A 68 14.54 -47.11 4.16
N ALA A 69 13.65 -47.82 4.85
CA ALA A 69 12.35 -47.30 5.27
C ALA A 69 12.50 -46.18 6.31
N ALA A 70 13.38 -46.34 7.30
CA ALA A 70 13.65 -45.32 8.29
C ALA A 70 14.23 -44.04 7.65
N TRP A 71 15.19 -44.21 6.73
CA TRP A 71 15.77 -43.08 5.99
C TRP A 71 14.75 -42.37 5.10
N LEU A 72 13.93 -43.12 4.35
CA LEU A 72 12.87 -42.55 3.50
C LEU A 72 11.87 -41.76 4.34
N HIS A 73 11.34 -42.36 5.40
CA HIS A 73 10.35 -41.72 6.26
C HIS A 73 10.89 -40.42 6.88
N GLU A 74 12.12 -40.45 7.40
CA GLU A 74 12.71 -39.27 8.02
C GLU A 74 13.06 -38.19 6.99
N THR A 75 13.53 -38.58 5.81
CA THR A 75 13.87 -37.64 4.73
C THR A 75 12.62 -36.99 4.15
N ILE A 76 11.52 -37.74 3.98
CA ILE A 76 10.21 -37.20 3.60
C ILE A 76 9.74 -36.18 4.64
N ARG A 77 9.74 -36.57 5.93
CA ARG A 77 9.34 -35.68 7.02
C ARG A 77 10.13 -34.37 6.98
N LEU A 78 11.43 -34.46 6.71
CA LEU A 78 12.35 -33.33 6.66
C LEU A 78 12.41 -32.59 5.31
N LEU A 79 11.64 -32.94 4.29
CA LEU A 79 11.61 -32.19 3.02
C LEU A 79 10.18 -31.86 2.57
N SER A 80 9.17 -32.44 3.22
CA SER A 80 7.75 -32.30 2.85
C SER A 80 7.21 -30.87 2.86
N ASP A 81 7.83 -29.95 3.59
CA ASP A 81 7.45 -28.53 3.61
C ASP A 81 7.97 -27.72 2.42
N LEU A 82 8.92 -28.25 1.66
CA LEU A 82 9.50 -27.54 0.52
C LEU A 82 8.52 -27.51 -0.66
N PRO A 83 8.50 -26.42 -1.45
CA PRO A 83 7.73 -26.40 -2.70
C PRO A 83 8.27 -27.40 -3.71
N GLY A 84 7.38 -28.04 -4.48
CA GLY A 84 7.73 -29.17 -5.34
C GLY A 84 8.81 -28.91 -6.38
N ASP A 85 8.76 -27.76 -7.06
CA ASP A 85 9.77 -27.36 -8.03
C ASP A 85 11.13 -27.07 -7.37
N ILE A 86 11.11 -26.39 -6.22
CA ILE A 86 12.34 -26.12 -5.45
C ILE A 86 12.93 -27.42 -4.89
N ALA A 87 12.10 -28.33 -4.40
CA ALA A 87 12.55 -29.63 -3.90
C ALA A 87 13.23 -30.44 -5.01
N ALA A 88 12.65 -30.46 -6.22
CA ALA A 88 13.24 -31.13 -7.38
C ALA A 88 14.62 -30.55 -7.73
N ASP A 89 14.70 -29.24 -7.93
CA ASP A 89 15.95 -28.56 -8.28
C ASP A 89 17.01 -28.75 -7.18
N ALA A 90 16.63 -28.61 -5.91
CA ALA A 90 17.55 -28.73 -4.80
C ALA A 90 18.09 -30.16 -4.62
N ILE A 91 17.26 -31.19 -4.84
CA ILE A 91 17.71 -32.58 -4.83
C ILE A 91 18.71 -32.81 -5.96
N ASP A 92 18.42 -32.34 -7.18
CA ASP A 92 19.30 -32.55 -8.33
C ASP A 92 20.64 -31.84 -8.18
N GLU A 93 20.63 -30.60 -7.71
CA GLU A 93 21.86 -29.87 -7.42
C GLU A 93 22.64 -30.49 -6.25
N ALA A 94 21.97 -31.00 -5.22
CA ALA A 94 22.63 -31.70 -4.13
C ALA A 94 23.27 -33.04 -4.59
N ILE A 95 22.61 -33.78 -5.49
CA ILE A 95 23.18 -35.00 -6.09
C ILE A 95 24.42 -34.65 -6.92
N LYS A 96 24.36 -33.60 -7.75
CA LYS A 96 25.51 -33.14 -8.54
C LYS A 96 26.69 -32.71 -7.67
N ALA A 97 26.41 -32.05 -6.55
CA ALA A 97 27.41 -31.59 -5.61
C ALA A 97 27.94 -32.70 -4.68
N SER A 98 27.23 -33.83 -4.57
CA SER A 98 27.64 -34.94 -3.72
C SER A 98 28.91 -35.61 -4.26
N GLU A 99 29.84 -35.94 -3.37
CA GLU A 99 31.02 -36.71 -3.72
C GLU A 99 30.61 -38.10 -4.22
N ARG A 100 31.26 -38.56 -5.30
CA ARG A 100 30.88 -39.74 -6.10
C ARG A 100 30.40 -40.92 -5.25
N GLY A 101 29.10 -41.19 -5.32
CA GLY A 101 28.46 -42.36 -4.74
C GLY A 101 27.73 -42.10 -3.42
N TYR A 102 28.00 -41.00 -2.72
CA TYR A 102 27.32 -40.69 -1.46
C TYR A 102 25.96 -40.06 -1.69
N MET A 103 24.98 -40.46 -0.89
CA MET A 103 23.68 -39.81 -0.84
C MET A 103 23.82 -38.39 -0.29
N PRO A 104 23.18 -37.38 -0.91
CA PRO A 104 23.17 -36.04 -0.34
C PRO A 104 22.46 -36.06 1.01
N SER A 105 23.01 -35.30 1.97
CA SER A 105 22.32 -35.10 3.24
C SER A 105 21.13 -34.15 3.06
N VAL A 106 20.12 -34.28 3.94
CA VAL A 106 19.01 -33.31 4.01
C VAL A 106 19.53 -31.88 4.17
N GLY A 107 20.59 -31.69 4.96
CA GLY A 107 21.23 -30.38 5.14
C GLY A 107 21.79 -29.81 3.84
N ALA A 108 22.39 -30.65 2.98
CA ALA A 108 22.89 -30.23 1.67
C ALA A 108 21.74 -29.80 0.75
N ILE A 109 20.64 -30.56 0.71
CA ILE A 109 19.44 -30.23 -0.06
C ILE A 109 18.84 -28.90 0.45
N ARG A 110 18.64 -28.77 1.78
CA ARG A 110 18.06 -27.56 2.37
C ARG A 110 18.92 -26.32 2.19
N LYS A 111 20.25 -26.45 2.23
CA LYS A 111 21.17 -25.34 1.95
C LYS A 111 20.93 -24.70 0.57
N ILE A 112 20.47 -25.49 -0.40
CA ILE A 112 20.13 -25.04 -1.76
C ILE A 112 18.68 -24.52 -1.80
N ALA A 113 17.75 -25.26 -1.22
CA ALA A 113 16.33 -24.95 -1.25
C ALA A 113 15.94 -23.67 -0.48
N GLU A 114 16.47 -23.48 0.72
CA GLU A 114 16.06 -22.40 1.63
C GLU A 114 16.24 -20.99 1.03
N PRO A 115 17.39 -20.65 0.39
CA PRO A 115 17.52 -19.38 -0.32
C PRO A 115 16.48 -19.18 -1.43
N MET A 116 16.13 -20.24 -2.17
CA MET A 116 15.12 -20.19 -3.24
C MET A 116 13.72 -19.92 -2.66
N VAL A 117 13.34 -20.63 -1.59
CA VAL A 117 12.07 -20.42 -0.87
C VAL A 117 12.03 -19.00 -0.31
N ALA A 118 13.10 -18.55 0.35
CA ALA A 118 13.18 -17.21 0.93
C ALA A 118 13.07 -16.12 -0.14
N LYS A 119 13.66 -16.30 -1.32
CA LYS A 119 13.51 -15.38 -2.45
C LYS A 119 12.06 -15.31 -2.93
N ARG A 120 11.40 -16.47 -3.08
CA ARG A 120 10.00 -16.54 -3.53
C ARG A 120 9.03 -15.94 -2.50
N LYS A 121 9.22 -16.22 -1.21
CA LYS A 121 8.45 -15.59 -0.11
C LYS A 121 8.64 -14.07 -0.08
N ARG A 122 9.86 -13.57 -0.27
CA ARG A 122 10.13 -12.12 -0.37
C ARG A 122 9.43 -11.48 -1.58
N ALA A 123 9.49 -12.12 -2.74
CA ALA A 123 8.78 -11.64 -3.93
C ALA A 123 7.26 -11.57 -3.71
N LEU A 124 6.68 -12.61 -3.10
CA LEU A 124 5.26 -12.62 -2.75
C LEU A 124 4.90 -11.49 -1.76
N ALA A 125 5.71 -11.28 -0.73
CA ALA A 125 5.50 -10.20 0.24
C ALA A 125 5.53 -8.81 -0.43
N ARG A 126 6.48 -8.58 -1.34
CA ARG A 126 6.57 -7.33 -2.14
C ARG A 126 5.31 -7.11 -2.98
N LEU A 127 4.83 -8.13 -3.69
CA LEU A 127 3.60 -8.03 -4.49
C LEU A 127 2.35 -7.78 -3.63
N ARG A 128 2.25 -8.44 -2.48
CA ARG A 128 1.15 -8.20 -1.54
C ARG A 128 1.18 -6.78 -0.99
N ALA A 129 2.36 -6.23 -0.69
CA ALA A 129 2.51 -4.84 -0.24
C ALA A 129 2.03 -3.85 -1.31
N VAL A 130 2.30 -4.10 -2.60
CA VAL A 130 1.78 -3.30 -3.72
C VAL A 130 0.25 -3.27 -3.73
N VAL A 131 -0.41 -4.44 -3.59
CA VAL A 131 -1.89 -4.51 -3.58
C VAL A 131 -2.49 -3.80 -2.37
N THR A 132 -1.88 -3.94 -1.19
CA THR A 132 -2.34 -3.24 0.00
C THR A 132 -2.23 -1.74 -0.19
N TYR A 133 -1.09 -1.25 -0.68
CA TYR A 133 -0.85 0.17 -0.90
C TYR A 133 -1.82 0.76 -1.93
N THR A 134 -2.06 0.09 -3.07
CA THR A 134 -3.00 0.60 -4.09
C THR A 134 -4.47 0.61 -3.65
N ARG A 135 -4.83 -0.19 -2.63
CA ARG A 135 -6.15 -0.15 -1.99
C ARG A 135 -6.29 0.98 -0.97
N THR A 136 -5.19 1.35 -0.31
CA THR A 136 -5.17 2.38 0.73
C THR A 136 -4.76 3.75 0.24
N ASP A 137 -4.20 3.85 -0.97
CA ASP A 137 -3.95 5.13 -1.63
C ASP A 137 -5.30 5.87 -1.68
N PRO A 138 -5.45 7.01 -0.98
CA PRO A 138 -6.58 7.86 -1.29
C PRO A 138 -6.41 8.17 -2.76
N VAL A 139 -7.38 7.77 -3.59
CA VAL A 139 -7.49 8.28 -4.94
C VAL A 139 -7.23 9.78 -4.80
N GLU A 140 -6.20 10.28 -5.47
CA GLU A 140 -5.95 11.71 -5.54
C GLU A 140 -7.13 12.27 -6.35
N VAL A 141 -8.28 12.37 -5.70
CA VAL A 141 -9.46 13.03 -6.21
C VAL A 141 -9.01 14.46 -6.25
N LYS A 142 -8.55 14.90 -7.41
CA LYS A 142 -8.41 16.31 -7.73
C LYS A 142 -9.69 16.95 -7.23
N ARG A 143 -9.60 17.68 -6.10
CA ARG A 143 -10.79 18.32 -5.53
C ARG A 143 -11.35 19.15 -6.68
N PRO A 144 -12.60 18.90 -7.11
CA PRO A 144 -13.15 19.63 -8.23
C PRO A 144 -13.05 21.11 -7.91
N THR A 145 -12.66 21.92 -8.89
CA THR A 145 -12.65 23.37 -8.69
C THR A 145 -14.06 23.82 -8.29
N PRO A 146 -14.21 24.95 -7.57
CA PRO A 146 -15.53 25.45 -7.19
C PRO A 146 -16.52 25.56 -8.37
N GLU A 147 -16.01 25.85 -9.56
CA GLU A 147 -16.76 25.86 -10.83
C GLU A 147 -17.26 24.46 -11.22
N GLN A 148 -16.39 23.45 -11.18
CA GLN A 148 -16.76 22.05 -11.45
C GLN A 148 -17.77 21.52 -10.45
N VAL A 149 -17.67 21.90 -9.17
CA VAL A 149 -18.67 21.55 -8.15
C VAL A 149 -20.02 22.17 -8.49
N ALA A 150 -20.05 23.43 -8.93
CA ALA A 150 -21.28 24.13 -9.30
C ALA A 150 -21.95 23.50 -10.53
N ASP A 151 -21.17 23.07 -11.52
CA ASP A 151 -21.67 22.39 -12.71
C ASP A 151 -22.24 21.00 -12.37
N ILE A 152 -21.53 20.21 -11.57
CA ILE A 152 -22.01 18.91 -11.08
C ILE A 152 -23.31 19.06 -10.28
N LEU A 153 -23.41 20.07 -9.41
CA LEU A 153 -24.63 20.33 -8.64
C LEU A 153 -25.80 20.75 -9.55
N ARG A 154 -25.56 21.53 -10.60
CA ARG A 154 -26.57 21.90 -11.59
C ARG A 154 -27.06 20.69 -12.39
N GLU A 155 -26.15 19.85 -12.89
CA GLU A 155 -26.48 18.65 -13.68
C GLU A 155 -27.27 17.61 -12.88
N ASN A 156 -27.04 17.52 -11.57
CA ASN A 156 -27.73 16.58 -10.68
C ASN A 156 -29.00 17.15 -10.03
N GLY A 157 -29.50 18.30 -10.50
CA GLY A 157 -30.77 18.87 -10.03
C GLY A 157 -30.71 19.62 -8.70
N PHE A 158 -29.51 19.96 -8.21
CA PHE A 158 -29.27 20.74 -6.99
C PHE A 158 -28.96 22.22 -7.27
N ALA A 159 -29.43 22.76 -8.41
CA ALA A 159 -29.22 24.15 -8.80
C ALA A 159 -29.64 25.15 -7.69
N SER A 160 -30.71 24.84 -6.96
CA SER A 160 -31.21 25.66 -5.85
C SER A 160 -30.20 25.85 -4.71
N ILE A 161 -29.25 24.94 -4.52
CA ILE A 161 -28.20 25.05 -3.50
C ILE A 161 -27.12 26.04 -3.95
N VAL A 162 -26.82 26.07 -5.24
CA VAL A 162 -25.86 27.02 -5.83
C VAL A 162 -26.43 28.44 -5.79
N ASP A 163 -27.71 28.58 -6.13
CA ASP A 163 -28.41 29.87 -6.12
C ASP A 163 -28.58 30.41 -4.69
N ALA A 164 -28.96 29.57 -3.72
CA ALA A 164 -29.07 29.96 -2.32
C ALA A 164 -27.73 30.38 -1.71
N LYS A 165 -26.61 29.80 -2.17
CA LYS A 165 -25.26 30.20 -1.75
C LYS A 165 -24.90 31.57 -2.35
N ALA A 166 -25.15 31.78 -3.64
CA ALA A 166 -24.91 33.06 -4.30
C ALA A 166 -25.74 34.19 -3.67
N GLU A 167 -27.00 33.92 -3.32
CA GLU A 167 -27.85 34.88 -2.62
C GLU A 167 -27.34 35.20 -1.20
N ARG A 168 -26.87 34.19 -0.45
CA ARG A 168 -26.27 34.41 0.88
C ARG A 168 -24.98 35.23 0.81
N GLU A 169 -24.11 34.97 -0.15
CA GLU A 169 -22.88 35.74 -0.35
C GLU A 169 -23.18 37.18 -0.81
N ALA A 170 -24.16 37.36 -1.70
CA ALA A 170 -24.63 38.69 -2.09
C ALA A 170 -25.25 39.47 -0.93
N ARG A 171 -25.92 38.78 0.00
CA ARG A 171 -26.51 39.38 1.20
C ARG A 171 -25.47 39.69 2.28
N ALA A 172 -24.41 38.89 2.39
CA ALA A 172 -23.29 39.13 3.30
C ALA A 172 -22.42 40.31 2.85
N ASN A 173 -22.26 40.52 1.53
CA ASN A 173 -21.52 41.65 0.97
C ASN A 173 -22.29 42.98 0.96
N ARG A 174 -23.61 42.96 1.21
CA ARG A 174 -24.34 44.18 1.54
C ARG A 174 -24.11 44.46 3.02
N GLY A 175 -23.14 45.33 3.31
CA GLY A 175 -22.99 45.93 4.63
C GLY A 175 -24.30 46.56 5.14
N PRO A 176 -24.35 47.01 6.41
CA PRO A 176 -25.57 47.54 7.01
C PRO A 176 -26.18 48.65 6.14
N ALA A 177 -27.51 48.62 5.97
CA ALA A 177 -28.25 49.51 5.06
C ALA A 177 -28.11 51.01 5.39
N ARG A 178 -27.60 51.33 6.59
CA ARG A 178 -27.23 52.67 7.04
C ARG A 178 -25.94 52.57 7.87
N ALA A 179 -25.17 53.65 7.91
CA ALA A 179 -24.04 53.76 8.83
C ALA A 179 -24.55 53.63 10.28
N PRO A 180 -23.93 52.78 11.13
CA PRO A 180 -24.32 52.64 12.53
C PRO A 180 -24.19 53.98 13.27
N THR A 181 -25.22 54.35 14.03
CA THR A 181 -25.28 55.60 14.79
C THR A 181 -24.76 55.40 16.22
N ARG A 182 -24.47 56.50 16.94
CA ARG A 182 -24.06 56.46 18.36
C ARG A 182 -25.02 55.62 19.21
N GLU A 183 -26.32 55.79 19.00
CA GLU A 183 -27.38 55.06 19.73
C GLU A 183 -27.34 53.56 19.45
N ASP A 184 -27.03 53.15 18.22
CA ASP A 184 -26.94 51.73 17.85
C ASP A 184 -25.78 51.05 18.62
N TYR A 185 -24.64 51.71 18.78
CA TYR A 185 -23.51 51.16 19.54
C TYR A 185 -23.77 51.08 21.05
N LEU A 186 -24.43 52.10 21.62
CA LEU A 186 -24.82 52.08 23.03
C LEU A 186 -25.84 50.97 23.31
N ALA A 187 -26.80 50.74 22.39
CA ALA A 187 -27.76 49.66 22.48
C ALA A 187 -27.10 48.26 22.39
N MET A 188 -25.96 48.14 21.71
CA MET A 188 -25.14 46.92 21.66
C MET A 188 -24.24 46.73 22.89
N GLY A 189 -24.34 47.63 23.89
CA GLY A 189 -23.55 47.54 25.12
C GLY A 189 -22.10 47.97 24.97
N VAL A 190 -21.75 48.68 23.89
CA VAL A 190 -20.41 49.24 23.71
C VAL A 190 -20.26 50.45 24.66
N PRO A 191 -19.30 50.43 25.59
CA PRO A 191 -19.04 51.56 26.47
C PRO A 191 -18.66 52.80 25.66
N GLU A 192 -19.05 53.97 26.14
CA GLU A 192 -18.92 55.24 25.43
C GLU A 192 -17.46 55.59 25.08
N GLU A 193 -16.53 55.18 25.94
CA GLU A 193 -15.07 55.28 25.78
C GLU A 193 -14.49 54.43 24.64
N HIS A 194 -15.29 53.54 24.05
CA HIS A 194 -14.92 52.68 22.93
C HIS A 194 -15.63 53.04 21.61
N LEU A 195 -16.47 54.07 21.59
CA LEU A 195 -17.08 54.57 20.36
C LEU A 195 -16.04 55.24 19.45
N PRO A 196 -16.26 55.36 18.13
CA PRO A 196 -15.41 56.20 17.29
C PRO A 196 -15.39 57.65 17.78
N GLU A 197 -14.23 58.32 17.72
CA GLU A 197 -14.03 59.68 18.27
C GLU A 197 -15.05 60.70 17.75
N ALA A 198 -15.43 60.60 16.47
CA ALA A 198 -16.46 61.41 15.82
C ALA A 198 -17.87 61.25 16.41
N MET A 199 -18.14 60.19 17.18
CA MET A 199 -19.43 59.88 17.80
C MET A 199 -19.45 60.12 19.33
N ARG A 200 -18.31 60.55 19.91
CA ARG A 200 -18.20 60.85 21.36
C ARG A 200 -18.54 62.30 21.71
N LEU A 201 -18.55 63.21 20.74
CA LEU A 201 -18.79 64.63 20.96
C LEU A 201 -20.30 64.97 20.90
N PRO A 202 -20.79 65.90 21.75
CA PRO A 202 -22.16 66.41 21.64
C PRO A 202 -22.32 67.20 20.33
N VAL A 203 -23.48 67.03 19.68
CA VAL A 203 -23.84 67.55 18.35
C VAL A 203 -23.76 69.09 18.26
N ASP A 204 -23.72 69.79 19.40
CA ASP A 204 -23.60 71.26 19.45
C ASP A 204 -22.20 71.81 19.09
N GLY A 205 -21.19 70.95 18.89
CA GLY A 205 -19.84 71.36 18.48
C GLY A 205 -19.59 71.41 16.97
N GLN A 206 -20.50 70.89 16.13
CA GLN A 206 -20.23 70.70 14.70
C GLN A 206 -20.48 71.93 13.82
N HIS A 207 -20.98 73.04 14.37
CA HIS A 207 -21.19 74.30 13.62
C HIS A 207 -20.16 75.41 13.88
N GLN A 208 -19.14 75.20 14.72
CA GLN A 208 -18.10 76.22 14.97
C GLN A 208 -16.73 75.96 14.34
N ALA A 209 -16.51 74.82 13.67
CA ALA A 209 -15.24 74.51 13.00
C ALA A 209 -15.24 74.76 11.47
N ALA A 210 -16.15 75.60 10.96
CA ALA A 210 -16.24 75.95 9.53
C ALA A 210 -16.19 77.46 9.27
N ALA A 211 -15.76 78.26 10.25
CA ALA A 211 -15.53 79.69 10.08
C ALA A 211 -14.33 80.13 10.93
N GLU A 212 -13.13 79.76 10.50
CA GLU A 212 -11.87 80.50 10.69
C GLU A 212 -10.82 79.98 9.70
#